data_AF-A0A9X4QW26-F1
#
_entry.id   AF-A0A9X4QW26-F1
#
_cell.length_a   1.000
_cell.length_b   1.000
_cell.length_c   1.000
_cell.angle_alpha   90.00
_cell.angle_beta   90.00
_cell.angle_gamma   90.00
#
_symmetry.space_group_name_H-M   'P 1'
#
loop_
_entity.id
_entity.type
_entity.pdbx_description
1 polymer ?
#
loop_
_entity_poly.entity_id
_entity_poly.type
_entity_poly.pdbx_seq_one_letter_code
_entity_poly.pdbx_strand_id
1 'polypeptide(L)'
;MAMTFRSRLLPMPKDGGFRMDGYYIWCGSVVKAEDGRYHMFASRWPVETGFPDGYRTHSEIVRAIAEKPEGPYTFVEVVLRGRGGRALGRADGS
;
A
#
# COMPACT_ATOMS: atom_id res chain seq x y z
N MET A 1 22.23 4.92 33.62
CA MET A 1 21.37 5.89 32.91
C MET A 1 20.50 5.14 31.91
N ALA A 2 19.18 5.27 31.99
CA ALA A 2 18.27 4.65 31.01
C ALA A 2 18.35 5.40 29.67
N MET A 3 18.48 4.65 28.57
CA MET A 3 18.46 5.24 27.23
C MET A 3 17.08 5.83 26.90
N THR A 4 17.08 7.07 26.40
CA THR A 4 15.89 7.77 25.91
C THR A 4 15.39 7.12 24.61
N PHE A 5 14.12 7.34 24.24
CA PHE A 5 13.58 6.81 22.99
C PHE A 5 14.37 7.29 21.77
N ARG A 6 14.74 8.58 21.75
CA ARG A 6 15.50 9.20 20.65
C ARG A 6 16.84 8.49 20.41
N SER A 7 17.51 8.03 21.45
CA SER A 7 18.82 7.36 21.31
C SER A 7 18.71 5.93 20.78
N ARG A 8 17.50 5.39 20.56
CA ARG A 8 17.25 4.06 19.99
C ARG A 8 16.87 4.09 18.51
N LEU A 9 16.65 5.28 17.94
CA LEU A 9 16.34 5.42 16.52
C LEU A 9 17.59 5.11 15.69
N LEU A 10 17.47 4.12 14.81
CA LEU A 10 18.51 3.79 13.84
C LEU A 10 18.30 4.59 12.55
N PRO A 11 19.36 4.82 11.76
CA PRO A 11 19.22 5.44 10.44
C PRO A 11 18.27 4.64 9.54
N MET A 12 17.34 5.34 8.88
CA MET A 12 16.46 4.74 7.89
C MET A 12 17.26 4.40 6.61
N PRO A 13 17.17 3.17 6.07
CA PRO A 13 17.73 2.84 4.77
C PRO A 13 17.16 3.75 3.67
N LYS A 14 18.02 4.37 2.85
CA LYS A 14 17.60 5.36 1.82
C LYS A 14 16.72 4.75 0.72
N ASP A 15 16.97 3.49 0.39
CA ASP A 15 16.23 2.74 -0.63
C ASP A 15 15.21 1.78 -0.03
N GLY A 16 14.87 1.96 1.24
CA GLY A 16 13.80 1.21 1.90
C GLY A 16 12.41 1.68 1.49
N GLY A 17 11.39 0.99 2.02
CA GLY A 17 9.99 1.30 1.84
C GLY A 17 9.42 0.85 0.50
N PHE A 18 8.25 1.38 0.18
CA PHE A 18 7.52 1.09 -1.04
C PHE A 18 7.18 2.41 -1.74
N ARG A 19 7.49 2.49 -3.04
CA ARG A 19 7.14 3.63 -3.88
C ARG A 19 6.67 3.13 -5.25
N MET A 20 5.74 3.86 -5.85
CA MET A 20 5.36 3.68 -7.25
C MET A 20 5.18 5.05 -7.88
N ASP A 21 5.92 5.33 -8.94
CA ASP A 21 5.79 6.60 -9.65
C ASP A 21 4.38 6.72 -10.25
N GLY A 22 3.80 7.92 -10.18
CA GLY A 22 2.43 8.17 -10.62
C GLY A 22 1.33 7.72 -9.65
N TYR A 23 1.68 7.18 -8.47
CA TYR A 23 0.70 6.78 -7.46
C TYR A 23 0.98 7.41 -6.10
N TYR A 24 -0.09 7.83 -5.42
CA TYR A 24 -0.07 7.95 -3.97
C TYR A 24 -0.13 6.56 -3.36
N ILE A 25 0.69 6.31 -2.33
CA ILE A 25 0.69 5.08 -1.55
C ILE A 25 0.38 5.44 -0.09
N TRP A 26 -0.57 4.73 0.52
CA TRP A 26 -1.04 5.03 1.87
C TRP A 26 -1.47 3.77 2.63
N CYS A 27 -1.54 3.86 3.96
CA CYS A 27 -1.95 2.77 4.86
C CYS A 27 -1.23 1.44 4.60
N GLY A 28 0.10 1.47 4.48
CA GLY A 28 0.90 0.26 4.34
C GLY A 28 0.87 -0.58 5.62
N SER A 29 0.53 -1.87 5.49
CA SER A 29 0.62 -2.87 6.55
C SER A 29 1.44 -4.06 6.07
N VAL A 30 2.40 -4.50 6.89
CA VAL A 30 3.38 -5.51 6.52
C VAL A 30 3.19 -6.76 7.37
N VAL A 31 3.19 -7.92 6.73
CA VAL A 31 3.20 -9.23 7.38
C VAL A 31 4.37 -10.07 6.86
N LYS A 32 5.04 -10.81 7.73
CA LYS A 32 5.99 -11.85 7.32
C LYS A 32 5.23 -13.11 6.99
N ALA A 33 5.32 -13.59 5.75
CA ALA A 33 4.64 -14.80 5.32
C ALA A 33 5.51 -16.05 5.54
N GLU A 34 4.89 -17.21 5.38
CA GLU A 34 5.54 -18.53 5.51
C GLU A 34 6.63 -18.77 4.46
N ASP A 35 6.58 -18.04 3.34
CA ASP A 35 7.62 -18.04 2.29
C ASP A 35 8.91 -17.30 2.70
N GLY A 36 8.96 -16.81 3.94
CA GLY A 36 10.11 -16.09 4.50
C GLY A 36 10.20 -14.62 4.08
N ARG A 37 9.32 -14.15 3.19
CA ARG A 37 9.31 -12.77 2.68
C ARG A 37 8.31 -11.90 3.43
N TYR A 38 8.50 -10.60 3.33
CA TYR A 38 7.61 -9.58 3.85
C TYR A 38 6.62 -9.16 2.77
N HIS A 39 5.34 -9.27 3.05
CA HIS A 39 4.25 -8.87 2.16
C HIS A 39 3.61 -7.61 2.73
N MET A 40 3.74 -6.50 2.00
CA MET A 40 3.08 -5.24 2.29
C MET A 40 1.77 -5.15 1.52
N PHE A 41 0.68 -4.86 2.22
CA PHE A 41 -0.58 -4.44 1.64
C PHE A 41 -0.74 -2.93 1.83
N ALA A 42 -1.03 -2.20 0.76
CA ALA A 42 -1.19 -0.75 0.82
C ALA A 42 -2.33 -0.29 -0.10
N SER A 43 -2.95 0.83 0.25
CA SER A 43 -3.84 1.54 -0.66
C SER A 43 -3.01 2.36 -1.64
N ARG A 44 -3.37 2.33 -2.93
CA ARG A 44 -2.83 3.24 -3.93
C ARG A 44 -3.93 3.89 -4.77
N TRP A 45 -3.68 5.10 -5.26
CA TRP A 45 -4.50 5.75 -6.28
C TRP A 45 -3.64 6.66 -7.16
N PRO A 46 -4.03 6.92 -8.42
CA PRO A 46 -3.24 7.74 -9.34
C PRO A 46 -3.11 9.18 -8.84
N VAL A 47 -1.92 9.78 -8.96
CA VAL A 47 -1.67 11.14 -8.48
C VAL A 47 -2.52 12.18 -9.17
N GLU A 48 -2.94 11.92 -10.42
CA GLU A 48 -3.78 12.79 -11.23
C GLU A 48 -5.18 12.99 -10.62
N THR A 49 -5.62 12.04 -9.80
CA THR A 49 -6.93 12.10 -9.11
C THR A 49 -6.88 12.90 -7.80
N GLY A 50 -5.69 13.34 -7.38
CA GLY A 50 -5.48 14.21 -6.23
C GLY A 50 -5.84 13.59 -4.87
N PHE A 51 -5.89 14.45 -3.85
CA PHE A 51 -6.29 14.10 -2.48
C PHE A 51 -7.26 15.18 -1.94
N PRO A 52 -8.40 14.82 -1.33
CA PRO A 52 -8.83 13.50 -0.88
C PRO A 52 -9.73 12.71 -1.85
N ASP A 53 -10.12 13.28 -3.00
CA ASP A 53 -11.16 12.68 -3.85
C ASP A 53 -10.69 11.39 -4.54
N GLY A 54 -9.45 11.37 -5.04
CA GLY A 54 -8.79 10.17 -5.56
C GLY A 54 -8.74 9.03 -4.55
N TYR A 55 -8.37 9.33 -3.30
CA TYR A 55 -8.35 8.35 -2.22
C TYR A 55 -9.72 7.68 -1.99
N ARG A 56 -10.82 8.42 -2.10
CA ARG A 56 -12.17 7.87 -1.83
C ARG A 56 -12.72 7.01 -2.96
N THR A 57 -12.36 7.30 -4.20
CA THR A 57 -13.05 6.77 -5.39
C THR A 57 -12.17 5.88 -6.27
N HIS A 58 -10.84 6.08 -6.23
CA HIS A 58 -9.86 5.42 -7.09
C HIS A 58 -8.85 4.57 -6.30
N SER A 59 -9.07 4.36 -5.00
CA SER A 59 -8.21 3.51 -4.19
C SER A 59 -8.28 2.04 -4.61
N GLU A 60 -7.12 1.45 -4.79
CA GLU A 60 -6.89 0.02 -4.97
C GLU A 60 -6.03 -0.50 -3.82
N ILE A 61 -6.27 -1.72 -3.36
CA ILE A 61 -5.37 -2.42 -2.44
C ILE A 61 -4.37 -3.21 -3.27
N VAL A 62 -3.08 -2.96 -3.04
CA VAL A 62 -1.97 -3.66 -3.70
C VAL A 62 -1.18 -4.50 -2.73
N ARG A 63 -0.55 -5.55 -3.26
CA ARG A 63 0.47 -6.33 -2.56
C ARG A 63 1.84 -6.07 -3.17
N ALA A 64 2.81 -5.81 -2.31
CA ALA A 64 4.22 -5.71 -2.65
C ALA A 64 5.04 -6.62 -1.73
N ILE A 65 6.20 -7.09 -2.18
CA ILE A 65 7.04 -8.02 -1.42
C ILE A 65 8.45 -7.49 -1.23
N ALA A 66 9.09 -7.86 -0.13
CA ALA A 66 10.49 -7.59 0.17
C ALA A 66 11.13 -8.77 0.92
N GLU A 67 12.45 -8.90 0.82
CA GLU A 67 13.21 -9.86 1.65
C GLU A 67 13.45 -9.34 3.07
N LYS A 68 13.41 -8.02 3.25
CA LYS A 68 13.64 -7.33 4.52
C LYS A 68 12.41 -6.53 4.94
N PRO A 69 12.16 -6.36 6.26
CA PRO A 69 11.02 -5.58 6.73
C PRO A 69 11.08 -4.12 6.29
N GLU A 70 12.29 -3.55 6.17
CA GLU A 70 12.52 -2.20 5.67
C GLU A 70 12.37 -2.04 4.15
N GLY A 71 12.18 -3.10 3.36
CA GLY A 71 12.18 -3.04 1.90
C GLY A 71 13.58 -3.16 1.27
N PRO A 72 13.75 -2.79 -0.02
CA PRO A 72 12.75 -2.21 -0.91
C PRO A 72 11.60 -3.20 -1.21
N TYR A 73 10.38 -2.68 -1.24
CA TYR A 73 9.21 -3.45 -1.64
C TYR A 73 9.00 -3.37 -3.16
N THR A 74 8.82 -4.53 -3.78
CA THR A 74 8.51 -4.66 -5.20
C THR A 74 7.03 -4.97 -5.38
N PHE A 75 6.33 -4.19 -6.21
CA PHE A 75 4.94 -4.43 -6.53
C PHE A 75 4.75 -5.82 -7.15
N VAL A 76 3.71 -6.54 -6.69
CA VAL A 76 3.35 -7.86 -7.22
C VAL A 76 2.02 -7.80 -7.94
N GLU A 77 0.97 -7.33 -7.26
CA GLU A 77 -0.38 -7.38 -7.81
C GLU A 77 -1.34 -6.39 -7.15
N VAL A 78 -2.48 -6.19 -7.81
CA VAL A 78 -3.66 -5.54 -7.21
C VAL A 78 -4.54 -6.62 -6.59
N VAL A 79 -4.72 -6.55 -5.28
CA VAL A 79 -5.51 -7.52 -4.51
C VAL A 79 -6.99 -7.18 -4.58
N LEU A 80 -7.33 -5.90 -4.47
CA LEU A 80 -8.71 -5.41 -4.56
C LEU A 80 -8.73 -4.10 -5.35
N ARG A 81 -9.57 -4.04 -6.36
CA ARG A 81 -9.89 -2.79 -7.05
C ARG A 81 -11.05 -2.11 -6.33
N GLY A 82 -10.99 -0.80 -6.18
CA GLY A 82 -12.13 -0.02 -5.68
C GLY A 82 -13.38 -0.29 -6.52
N ARG A 83 -14.56 -0.23 -5.89
CA ARG A 83 -15.83 -0.26 -6.62
C ARG A 83 -15.98 1.07 -7.37
N GLY A 84 -15.27 1.23 -8.49
CA GLY A 84 -15.63 2.23 -9.49
C GLY A 84 -17.11 2.00 -9.82
N GLY A 85 -17.95 3.00 -9.55
CA GLY A 85 -19.38 2.81 -9.32
C GLY A 85 -20.07 1.89 -10.32
N ARG A 86 -20.51 0.71 -9.85
CA ARG A 86 -21.66 0.05 -10.45
C ARG A 86 -22.90 0.71 -9.86
N ALA A 87 -23.40 1.74 -10.55
CA ALA A 87 -24.79 2.13 -10.39
C ALA A 87 -25.65 0.87 -10.53
N LEU A 88 -26.59 0.71 -9.60
CA LEU A 88 -27.68 -0.26 -9.55
C LEU A 88 -27.88 -1.06 -10.85
N GLY A 89 -27.45 -2.32 -10.83
CA GLY A 89 -28.15 -3.33 -11.62
C GLY A 89 -29.48 -3.58 -10.94
N ARG A 90 -30.52 -2.79 -11.29
CA ARG A 90 -31.89 -3.29 -11.26
C ARG A 90 -31.86 -4.58 -12.07
N ALA A 91 -32.28 -5.68 -11.47
CA ALA A 91 -32.68 -6.86 -12.21
C ALA A 91 -34.05 -6.54 -12.80
N ASP A 92 -34.08 -6.07 -14.05
CA ASP A 92 -35.25 -6.10 -14.90
C ASP A 92 -35.14 -7.28 -15.87
N GLY A 93 -36.06 -8.24 -15.69
CA GLY A 93 -36.68 -8.99 -16.78
C GLY A 93 -35.86 -10.04 -17.50
N SER A 94 -36.08 -11.31 -17.14
CA SER A 94 -36.49 -12.36 -18.07
C SER A 94 -37.27 -13.42 -17.31
#